data_AF-A0A9E6S7I5-F1
#
_entry.id   AF-A0A9E6S7I5-F1
#
_cell.length_a   1.000
_cell.length_b   1.000
_cell.length_c   1.000
_cell.angle_alpha   90.00
_cell.angle_beta   90.00
_cell.angle_gamma   90.00
#
_symmetry.space_group_name_H-M   'P 1'
#
loop_
_entity.id
_entity.type
_entity.pdbx_description
1 polymer ?
#
loop_
_entity_poly.entity_id
_entity_poly.type
_entity_poly.pdbx_seq_one_letter_code
_entity_poly.pdbx_strand_id
1 'polypeptide(L)'
;MATRHHIVRDDHVTALNMIDLEYYHVKKNGKGKQVYDSWIAYLYHLSNDIPDINDKSKFDIWEDTKNKKFITLLKAMSDYLKYNFTELELKNSHYSPSAYWEQQADNFLCTRGLANIVSGITPLKIQITLKTAFKMFSFLNRKSSSFPRRRESSKSKTYWIPAFAGMTPSLTPNP
;
A
#
# COMPACT_ATOMS: atom_id res chain seq x y z
N MET A 1 -10.29 -21.43 -23.49
CA MET A 1 -10.91 -20.09 -23.44
C MET A 1 -11.31 -19.61 -22.03
N ALA A 2 -11.45 -20.47 -21.00
CA ALA A 2 -11.97 -20.05 -19.69
C ALA A 2 -11.18 -18.91 -19.00
N THR A 3 -9.86 -18.83 -19.18
CA THR A 3 -8.96 -17.87 -18.51
C THR A 3 -8.79 -16.52 -19.23
N ARG A 4 -9.58 -16.21 -20.27
CA ARG A 4 -9.32 -15.10 -21.22
C ARG A 4 -9.40 -13.66 -20.68
N HIS A 5 -10.00 -13.42 -19.52
CA HIS A 5 -9.96 -12.10 -18.84
C HIS A 5 -9.10 -12.12 -17.57
N HIS A 6 -8.60 -13.28 -17.16
CA HIS A 6 -7.66 -13.39 -16.06
C HIS A 6 -6.22 -13.23 -16.55
N ILE A 7 -5.94 -12.09 -17.20
CA ILE A 7 -4.71 -11.85 -17.95
C ILE A 7 -3.45 -12.01 -17.08
N VAL A 8 -3.56 -11.71 -15.78
CA VAL A 8 -2.47 -11.77 -14.79
C VAL A 8 -2.29 -13.17 -14.17
N ARG A 9 -3.22 -14.11 -14.36
CA ARG A 9 -3.10 -15.45 -13.74
C ARG A 9 -2.06 -16.30 -14.48
N ASP A 10 -1.29 -17.07 -13.71
CA ASP A 10 -0.28 -18.00 -14.22
C ASP A 10 -0.85 -18.97 -15.26
N ASP A 11 -2.10 -19.44 -15.07
CA ASP A 11 -2.83 -20.29 -16.01
C ASP A 11 -2.96 -19.64 -17.41
N HIS A 12 -3.17 -18.32 -17.46
CA HIS A 12 -3.31 -17.57 -18.71
C HIS A 12 -1.95 -17.33 -19.37
N VAL A 13 -0.96 -16.88 -18.59
CA VAL A 13 0.41 -16.63 -19.06
C VAL A 13 1.04 -17.93 -19.59
N THR A 14 0.86 -19.04 -18.88
CA THR A 14 1.31 -20.37 -19.32
C THR A 14 0.63 -20.77 -20.62
N ALA A 15 -0.69 -20.61 -20.74
CA ALA A 15 -1.42 -20.95 -21.97
C ALA A 15 -0.96 -20.10 -23.18
N LEU A 16 -0.64 -18.83 -22.99
CA LEU A 16 -0.07 -17.98 -24.05
C LEU A 16 1.34 -18.45 -24.44
N ASN A 17 2.22 -18.69 -23.47
CA ASN A 17 3.60 -19.14 -23.74
C ASN A 17 3.66 -20.53 -24.41
N MET A 18 2.66 -21.39 -24.18
CA MET A 18 2.54 -22.69 -24.87
C MET A 18 2.27 -22.56 -26.38
N ILE A 19 1.74 -21.42 -26.88
CA ILE A 19 1.46 -21.20 -28.31
C ILE A 19 2.75 -21.32 -29.14
N ASP A 20 3.88 -20.81 -28.61
CA ASP A 20 5.17 -20.89 -29.31
C ASP A 20 5.67 -22.33 -29.48
N LEU A 21 5.32 -23.23 -28.56
CA LEU A 21 5.67 -24.65 -28.61
C LEU A 21 4.71 -25.43 -29.51
N GLU A 22 3.40 -25.24 -29.33
CA GLU A 22 2.37 -25.96 -30.08
C GLU A 22 2.42 -25.65 -31.58
N TYR A 23 2.59 -24.38 -31.95
CA TYR A 23 2.60 -23.93 -33.35
C TYR A 23 4.01 -23.87 -33.98
N TYR A 24 5.07 -24.24 -33.25
CA TYR A 24 6.45 -24.19 -33.73
C TYR A 24 6.66 -24.89 -35.08
N HIS A 25 6.05 -26.08 -35.22
CA HIS A 25 6.21 -26.94 -36.39
C HIS A 25 5.52 -26.38 -37.66
N VAL A 26 4.60 -25.42 -37.53
CA VAL A 26 3.83 -24.83 -38.65
C VAL A 26 4.39 -23.48 -39.12
N LYS A 27 5.46 -22.96 -38.51
CA LYS A 27 6.03 -21.62 -38.80
C LYS A 27 6.37 -21.39 -40.29
N LYS A 28 6.75 -22.43 -41.04
CA LYS A 28 7.18 -22.28 -42.44
C LYS A 28 6.04 -22.30 -43.47
N ASN A 29 5.10 -23.25 -43.37
CA ASN A 29 3.97 -23.40 -44.30
C ASN A 29 2.78 -24.08 -43.60
N GLY A 30 1.56 -23.57 -43.81
CA GLY A 30 0.31 -24.18 -43.34
C GLY A 30 -0.60 -23.22 -42.57
N LYS A 31 -1.81 -23.68 -42.23
CA LYS A 31 -2.82 -22.86 -41.53
C LYS A 31 -2.35 -22.35 -40.16
N GLY A 32 -1.54 -23.14 -39.44
CA GLY A 32 -0.97 -22.76 -38.15
C GLY A 32 0.00 -21.57 -38.21
N LYS A 33 0.50 -21.19 -39.39
CA LYS A 33 1.29 -19.97 -39.56
C LYS A 33 0.49 -18.72 -39.21
N GLN A 34 -0.81 -18.67 -39.53
CA GLN A 34 -1.67 -17.52 -39.19
C GLN A 34 -1.82 -17.35 -37.68
N VAL A 35 -1.84 -18.45 -36.92
CA VAL A 35 -1.83 -18.42 -35.44
C VAL A 35 -0.51 -17.86 -34.94
N TYR A 36 0.61 -18.36 -35.46
CA TYR A 36 1.94 -17.89 -35.06
C TYR A 36 2.15 -16.40 -35.38
N ASP A 37 1.83 -15.96 -36.60
CA ASP A 37 2.01 -14.57 -37.03
C ASP A 37 1.14 -13.61 -36.19
N SER A 38 -0.10 -14.01 -35.85
CA SER A 38 -0.99 -13.22 -34.97
C SER A 38 -0.54 -13.24 -33.50
N TRP A 39 0.04 -14.34 -33.00
CA TRP A 39 0.66 -14.40 -31.68
C TRP A 39 1.84 -13.44 -31.58
N ILE A 40 2.78 -13.47 -32.53
CA ILE A 40 3.93 -12.55 -32.55
C ILE A 40 3.47 -11.08 -32.61
N ALA A 41 2.45 -10.77 -33.43
CA ALA A 41 1.89 -9.42 -33.52
C ALA A 41 1.16 -8.96 -32.24
N TYR A 42 0.71 -9.88 -31.40
CA TYR A 42 0.11 -9.63 -30.09
C TYR A 42 1.19 -9.49 -29.00
N LEU A 43 2.16 -10.41 -28.95
CA LEU A 43 3.31 -10.40 -28.04
C LEU A 43 4.15 -9.12 -28.20
N TYR A 44 4.35 -8.65 -29.43
CA TYR A 44 5.03 -7.37 -29.70
C TYR A 44 4.30 -6.19 -29.01
N HIS A 45 2.97 -6.13 -29.15
CA HIS A 45 2.13 -5.07 -28.58
C HIS A 45 2.11 -5.11 -27.05
N LEU A 46 2.14 -6.31 -26.47
CA LEU A 46 2.27 -6.51 -25.02
C LEU A 46 3.64 -6.08 -24.49
N SER A 47 4.70 -6.18 -25.29
CA SER A 47 6.08 -5.97 -24.83
C SER A 47 6.60 -4.54 -25.05
N ASN A 48 6.25 -3.92 -26.18
CA ASN A 48 6.91 -2.68 -26.64
C ASN A 48 6.05 -1.43 -26.51
N ASP A 49 4.71 -1.55 -26.58
CA ASP A 49 3.82 -0.41 -26.76
C ASP A 49 3.15 0.08 -25.45
N ILE A 50 3.60 -0.39 -24.28
CA ILE A 50 2.97 -0.10 -22.97
C ILE A 50 3.08 1.42 -22.65
N PRO A 51 1.96 2.17 -22.58
CA PRO A 51 2.00 3.57 -22.19
C PRO A 51 2.11 3.73 -20.67
N ASP A 52 2.53 4.92 -20.21
CA ASP A 52 2.48 5.23 -18.78
C ASP A 52 1.03 5.20 -18.28
N ILE A 53 0.82 4.50 -17.16
CA ILE A 53 -0.47 4.30 -16.48
C ILE A 53 -1.15 5.64 -16.13
N ASN A 54 -0.37 6.72 -15.99
CA ASN A 54 -0.91 8.05 -15.71
C ASN A 54 -1.61 8.70 -16.92
N ASP A 55 -1.27 8.31 -18.15
CA ASP A 55 -1.90 8.81 -19.38
C ASP A 55 -3.05 7.90 -19.83
N LYS A 56 -4.20 8.07 -19.18
CA LYS A 56 -5.44 7.33 -19.45
C LYS A 56 -5.80 7.29 -20.94
N SER A 57 -5.61 8.41 -21.65
CA SER A 57 -6.02 8.52 -23.05
C SER A 57 -5.25 7.56 -23.96
N LYS A 58 -3.94 7.39 -23.72
CA LYS A 58 -3.11 6.43 -24.45
C LYS A 58 -3.32 5.01 -23.94
N PHE A 59 -3.56 4.84 -22.63
CA PHE A 59 -3.85 3.54 -22.04
C PHE A 59 -5.11 2.89 -22.63
N ASP A 60 -6.21 3.64 -22.74
CA ASP A 60 -7.48 3.13 -23.29
C ASP A 60 -7.33 2.68 -24.76
N ILE A 61 -6.58 3.46 -25.56
CA ILE A 61 -6.27 3.12 -26.97
C ILE A 61 -5.38 1.88 -27.06
N TRP A 62 -4.37 1.77 -26.19
CA TRP A 62 -3.51 0.59 -26.11
C TRP A 62 -4.29 -0.65 -25.68
N GLU A 63 -5.23 -0.53 -24.74
CA GLU A 63 -6.08 -1.62 -24.28
C GLU A 63 -7.04 -2.12 -25.36
N ASP A 64 -7.74 -1.22 -26.06
CA ASP A 64 -8.60 -1.62 -27.18
C ASP A 64 -7.78 -2.28 -28.31
N THR A 65 -6.58 -1.79 -28.58
CA THR A 65 -5.65 -2.39 -29.56
C THR A 65 -5.15 -3.77 -29.12
N LYS A 66 -4.81 -3.94 -27.83
CA LYS A 66 -4.50 -5.24 -27.19
C LYS A 66 -5.66 -6.21 -27.38
N ASN A 67 -6.89 -5.78 -27.07
CA ASN A 67 -8.08 -6.61 -27.15
C ASN A 67 -8.41 -7.02 -28.59
N LYS A 68 -8.27 -6.10 -29.56
CA LYS A 68 -8.40 -6.39 -31.00
C LYS A 68 -7.42 -7.46 -31.46
N LYS A 69 -6.12 -7.28 -31.22
CA LYS A 69 -5.06 -8.25 -31.56
C LYS A 69 -5.31 -9.62 -30.93
N PHE A 70 -5.76 -9.65 -29.67
CA PHE A 70 -6.09 -10.89 -28.97
C PHE A 70 -7.30 -11.61 -29.59
N ILE A 71 -8.35 -10.89 -30.01
CA ILE A 71 -9.49 -11.48 -30.75
C ILE A 71 -9.02 -12.06 -32.10
N THR A 72 -8.14 -11.36 -32.83
CA THR A 72 -7.56 -11.87 -34.08
C THR A 72 -6.78 -13.18 -33.86
N LEU A 73 -5.99 -13.27 -32.79
CA LEU A 73 -5.30 -14.50 -32.39
C LEU A 73 -6.29 -15.63 -32.08
N LEU A 74 -7.31 -15.38 -31.24
CA LEU A 74 -8.33 -16.38 -30.93
C LEU A 74 -9.10 -16.87 -32.17
N LYS A 75 -9.33 -15.99 -33.15
CA LYS A 75 -9.96 -16.32 -34.43
C LYS A 75 -9.06 -17.20 -35.30
N ALA A 76 -7.77 -16.89 -35.40
CA ALA A 76 -6.81 -17.74 -36.10
C ALA A 76 -6.73 -19.14 -35.45
N MET A 77 -6.72 -19.21 -34.12
CA MET A 77 -6.72 -20.48 -33.38
C MET A 77 -8.01 -21.28 -33.61
N SER A 78 -9.18 -20.64 -33.61
CA SER A 78 -10.45 -21.32 -33.90
C SER A 78 -10.47 -21.91 -35.31
N ASP A 79 -9.99 -21.15 -36.30
CA ASP A 79 -10.02 -21.56 -37.71
C ASP A 79 -9.01 -22.68 -38.00
N TYR A 80 -7.88 -22.72 -37.27
CA TYR A 80 -6.96 -23.86 -37.26
C TYR A 80 -7.60 -25.13 -36.69
N LEU A 81 -8.30 -25.00 -35.56
CA LEU A 81 -9.02 -26.09 -34.88
C LEU A 81 -10.37 -26.46 -35.55
N LYS A 82 -10.75 -25.76 -36.63
CA LYS A 82 -12.03 -25.90 -37.37
C LYS A 82 -13.29 -25.55 -36.55
N TYR A 83 -13.15 -24.68 -35.55
CA TYR A 83 -14.29 -24.07 -34.86
C TYR A 83 -14.75 -22.79 -35.56
N ASN A 84 -16.05 -22.71 -35.85
CA ASN A 84 -16.65 -21.58 -36.54
C ASN A 84 -17.17 -20.52 -35.55
N PHE A 85 -16.27 -19.72 -34.96
CA PHE A 85 -16.65 -18.54 -34.19
C PHE A 85 -16.59 -17.26 -35.03
N THR A 86 -17.56 -16.38 -34.85
CA THR A 86 -17.54 -14.99 -35.37
C THR A 86 -16.73 -14.07 -34.46
N GLU A 87 -16.25 -12.94 -34.99
CA GLU A 87 -15.54 -11.95 -34.15
C GLU A 87 -16.44 -11.35 -33.06
N LEU A 88 -17.74 -11.21 -33.31
CA LEU A 88 -18.70 -10.68 -32.35
C LEU A 88 -18.95 -11.67 -31.21
N GLU A 89 -19.05 -12.97 -31.51
CA GLU A 89 -19.03 -14.01 -30.49
C GLU A 89 -17.69 -13.98 -29.74
N LEU A 90 -16.55 -13.97 -30.42
CA LEU A 90 -15.25 -13.89 -29.74
C LEU A 90 -15.11 -12.62 -28.88
N LYS A 91 -15.76 -11.52 -29.22
CA LYS A 91 -15.81 -10.33 -28.36
C LYS A 91 -16.71 -10.53 -27.13
N ASN A 92 -17.94 -11.01 -27.32
CA ASN A 92 -19.02 -10.94 -26.33
C ASN A 92 -19.38 -12.25 -25.61
N SER A 93 -19.00 -13.43 -26.13
CA SER A 93 -19.42 -14.76 -25.63
C SER A 93 -18.69 -15.23 -24.36
N HIS A 94 -18.34 -14.30 -23.48
CA HIS A 94 -17.54 -14.57 -22.29
C HIS A 94 -18.10 -13.88 -21.05
N TYR A 95 -18.33 -14.68 -20.01
CA TYR A 95 -18.71 -14.18 -18.70
C TYR A 95 -17.48 -13.80 -17.88
N SER A 96 -17.34 -12.50 -17.60
CA SER A 96 -16.39 -11.94 -16.64
C SER A 96 -17.15 -11.17 -15.55
N PRO A 97 -17.38 -11.76 -14.36
CA PRO A 97 -17.87 -11.03 -13.18
C PRO A 97 -17.05 -9.76 -12.90
N SER A 98 -17.72 -8.67 -12.49
CA SER A 98 -17.03 -7.47 -11.98
C SER A 98 -16.19 -7.78 -10.74
N ALA A 99 -16.70 -8.67 -9.86
CA ALA A 99 -16.03 -9.10 -8.65
C ALA A 99 -14.61 -9.67 -8.88
N TYR A 100 -14.33 -10.28 -10.05
CA TYR A 100 -12.97 -10.74 -10.36
C TYR A 100 -12.02 -9.59 -10.73
N TRP A 101 -12.53 -8.53 -11.37
CA TRP A 101 -11.74 -7.31 -11.63
C TRP A 101 -11.43 -6.58 -10.32
N GLU A 102 -12.42 -6.45 -9.45
CA GLU A 102 -12.28 -5.89 -8.09
C GLU A 102 -11.23 -6.70 -7.29
N GLN A 103 -11.37 -8.02 -7.21
CA GLN A 103 -10.41 -8.90 -6.52
C GLN A 103 -8.99 -8.79 -7.11
N GLN A 104 -8.84 -8.66 -8.43
CA GLN A 104 -7.53 -8.52 -9.07
C GLN A 104 -6.89 -7.16 -8.77
N ALA A 105 -7.69 -6.08 -8.72
CA ALA A 105 -7.26 -4.75 -8.34
C ALA A 105 -6.84 -4.69 -6.85
N ASP A 106 -7.64 -5.27 -5.96
CA ASP A 106 -7.33 -5.36 -4.52
C ASP A 106 -6.04 -6.13 -4.27
N ASN A 107 -5.87 -7.30 -4.91
CA ASN A 107 -4.63 -8.08 -4.81
C ASN A 107 -3.40 -7.29 -5.27
N PHE A 108 -3.51 -6.50 -6.35
CA PHE A 108 -2.45 -5.62 -6.83
C PHE A 108 -2.14 -4.50 -5.84
N LEU A 109 -3.16 -3.82 -5.31
CA LEU A 109 -3.02 -2.77 -4.30
C LEU A 109 -2.39 -3.29 -3.01
N CYS A 110 -2.84 -4.43 -2.50
CA CYS A 110 -2.26 -5.09 -1.33
C CYS A 110 -0.80 -5.46 -1.53
N THR A 111 -0.47 -6.13 -2.65
CA THR A 111 0.90 -6.58 -2.93
C THR A 111 1.86 -5.39 -3.08
N ARG A 112 1.45 -4.34 -3.81
CA ARG A 112 2.22 -3.10 -3.98
C ARG A 112 2.35 -2.32 -2.68
N GLY A 113 1.29 -2.25 -1.87
CA GLY A 113 1.30 -1.62 -0.55
C GLY A 113 2.28 -2.32 0.42
N LEU A 114 2.24 -3.66 0.47
CA LEU A 114 3.18 -4.45 1.27
C LEU A 114 4.62 -4.29 0.78
N ALA A 115 4.86 -4.30 -0.54
CA ALA A 115 6.18 -4.06 -1.11
C ALA A 115 6.74 -2.69 -0.73
N ASN A 116 5.92 -1.63 -0.77
CA ASN A 116 6.30 -0.27 -0.36
C ASN A 116 6.62 -0.17 1.16
N ILE A 117 5.94 -0.96 2.00
CA ILE A 117 6.23 -1.03 3.43
C ILE A 117 7.56 -1.76 3.69
N VAL A 118 7.76 -2.93 3.07
CA VAL A 118 8.97 -3.76 3.26
C VAL A 118 10.23 -3.08 2.71
N SER A 119 10.11 -2.33 1.61
CA SER A 119 11.20 -1.51 1.04
C SER A 119 11.47 -0.20 1.80
N GLY A 120 10.68 0.14 2.83
CA GLY A 120 10.83 1.36 3.60
C GLY A 120 10.36 2.64 2.92
N ILE A 121 9.76 2.56 1.72
CA ILE A 121 9.21 3.71 0.98
C ILE A 121 8.02 4.32 1.72
N THR A 122 7.16 3.49 2.33
CA THR A 122 5.98 3.95 3.10
C THR A 122 6.00 3.40 4.52
N PRO A 123 5.97 4.25 5.57
CA PRO A 123 5.93 3.79 6.95
C PRO A 123 4.59 3.13 7.30
N LEU A 124 4.62 2.00 8.01
CA LEU A 124 3.42 1.33 8.50
C LEU A 124 2.84 2.13 9.68
N LYS A 125 1.61 2.65 9.52
CA LYS A 125 0.91 3.44 10.54
C LYS A 125 0.38 2.55 11.67
N ILE A 126 1.12 2.47 12.77
CA ILE A 126 0.70 1.75 13.99
C ILE A 126 0.04 2.73 14.97
N GLN A 127 -1.19 2.45 15.40
CA GLN A 127 -1.83 3.14 16.53
C GLN A 127 -1.73 2.27 17.79
N ILE A 128 -0.90 2.67 18.75
CA ILE A 128 -0.72 1.94 20.01
C ILE A 128 -1.71 2.50 21.04
N THR A 129 -2.74 1.72 21.39
CA THR A 129 -3.71 2.10 22.44
C THR A 129 -3.42 1.40 23.77
N LEU A 130 -2.67 2.06 24.66
CA LEU A 130 -2.40 1.57 26.01
C LEU A 130 -3.62 1.74 26.93
N LYS A 131 -4.49 0.72 27.02
CA LYS A 131 -5.70 0.75 27.88
C LYS A 131 -5.41 0.73 29.40
N THR A 132 -4.19 0.43 29.83
CA THR A 132 -3.88 0.07 31.24
C THR A 132 -2.60 0.72 31.80
N ALA A 133 -2.29 1.98 31.44
CA ALA A 133 -1.14 2.71 32.01
C ALA A 133 -1.50 3.86 32.99
N PHE A 134 -2.73 4.39 32.97
CA PHE A 134 -3.03 5.64 33.70
C PHE A 134 -3.44 5.47 35.18
N LYS A 135 -3.74 4.25 35.64
CA LYS A 135 -4.20 4.00 37.02
C LYS A 135 -3.07 3.93 38.06
N MET A 136 -1.81 3.87 37.62
CA MET A 136 -0.65 3.75 38.51
C MET A 136 -0.12 5.13 38.96
N PHE A 137 -0.23 6.16 38.11
CA PHE A 137 0.34 7.49 38.39
C PHE A 137 -0.44 8.27 39.46
N SER A 138 -1.73 8.00 39.66
CA SER A 138 -2.55 8.62 40.71
C SER A 138 -2.37 8.01 42.10
N PHE A 139 -1.70 6.85 42.22
CA PHE A 139 -1.46 6.18 43.50
C PHE A 139 -0.18 6.67 44.21
N LEU A 140 0.86 7.01 43.45
CA LEU A 140 2.14 7.46 44.00
C LEU A 140 2.09 8.86 44.64
N ASN A 141 1.11 9.69 44.27
CA ASN A 141 1.03 11.09 44.72
C ASN A 141 0.16 11.30 45.98
N ARG A 142 -0.11 10.24 46.77
CA ARG A 142 -0.99 10.27 47.97
C ARG A 142 -0.27 10.05 49.31
N LYS A 143 1.07 10.03 49.36
CA LYS A 143 1.85 9.91 50.61
C LYS A 143 2.83 11.08 50.82
N SER A 144 2.28 12.28 50.98
CA SER A 144 3.03 13.49 51.39
C SER A 144 2.26 14.35 52.38
N SER A 145 1.60 13.73 53.36
CA SER A 145 1.00 14.40 54.51
C SER A 145 1.55 13.86 55.84
N SER A 146 1.67 14.74 56.83
CA SER A 146 2.08 14.49 58.23
C SER A 146 3.51 13.97 58.49
N PHE A 147 4.50 14.88 58.43
CA PHE A 147 5.59 14.87 59.41
C PHE A 147 5.23 15.85 60.54
N PRO A 148 5.25 15.44 61.83
CA PRO A 148 4.91 16.33 62.94
C PRO A 148 6.06 17.31 63.20
N ARG A 149 5.80 18.62 63.01
CA ARG A 149 6.78 19.67 63.33
C ARG A 149 6.89 19.80 64.85
N ARG A 150 8.04 19.41 65.41
CA ARG A 150 8.37 19.54 66.84
C ARG A 150 8.14 20.98 67.30
N ARG A 151 7.21 21.19 68.23
CA ARG A 151 6.82 22.51 68.74
C ARG A 151 7.76 22.91 69.87
N GLU A 152 8.84 23.62 69.54
CA GLU A 152 9.76 24.13 70.57
C GLU A 152 9.11 25.30 71.32
N SER A 153 8.94 25.14 72.63
CA SER A 153 8.39 26.17 73.51
C SER A 153 9.48 27.16 73.89
N SER A 154 9.50 28.32 73.22
CA SER A 154 10.30 29.46 73.65
C SER A 154 9.78 30.00 74.99
N LYS A 155 10.39 29.56 76.09
CA LYS A 155 10.15 30.15 77.41
C LYS A 155 10.53 31.63 77.37
N SER A 156 9.62 32.48 77.80
CA SER A 156 9.84 33.92 77.98
C SER A 156 11.03 34.16 78.92
N LYS A 157 12.04 34.90 78.45
CA LYS A 157 13.02 35.55 79.32
C LYS A 157 12.66 37.01 79.44
N THR A 158 12.16 37.36 80.61
CA THR A 158 11.78 38.71 81.01
C THR A 158 12.99 39.65 81.00
N TYR A 159 12.73 40.92 80.72
CA TYR A 159 13.75 41.95 80.48
C TYR A 159 14.61 42.26 81.72
N TRP A 160 15.87 42.61 81.46
CA TRP A 160 16.69 43.45 82.33
C TRP A 160 17.33 44.54 81.46
N ILE A 161 16.95 45.80 81.70
CA ILE A 161 17.51 46.97 81.04
C ILE A 161 18.32 47.75 82.09
N PRO A 162 19.66 47.71 82.06
CA PRO A 162 20.45 48.74 82.71
C PRO A 162 20.42 50.00 81.83
N ALA A 163 19.81 51.07 82.34
CA ALA A 163 19.86 52.37 81.68
C ALA A 163 21.23 53.02 81.88
N PHE A 164 21.91 53.43 80.81
CA PHE A 164 22.71 54.67 80.80
C PHE A 164 23.14 55.13 79.40
N ALA A 165 23.29 56.45 79.26
CA ALA A 165 24.05 57.23 78.27
C ALA A 165 23.90 56.88 76.77
N GLY A 166 23.36 57.85 76.02
CA GLY A 166 23.14 57.77 74.59
C GLY A 166 24.38 57.78 73.70
N MET A 167 24.15 57.43 72.43
CA MET A 167 24.79 58.00 71.24
C MET A 167 23.92 57.67 70.01
N THR A 168 23.47 58.71 69.30
CA THR A 168 23.20 58.70 67.85
C THR A 168 24.44 59.30 67.15
N PRO A 169 24.57 59.36 65.80
CA PRO A 169 23.71 58.88 64.70
C PRO A 169 24.37 57.63 64.03
N SER A 170 24.34 57.30 62.73
CA SER A 170 23.83 57.93 61.49
C SER A 170 23.44 56.91 60.41
N LEU A 171 22.98 57.43 59.26
CA LEU A 171 22.80 56.72 57.99
C LEU A 171 24.05 56.85 57.09
N THR A 172 24.23 55.92 56.15
CA THR A 172 24.22 56.18 54.68
C THR A 172 24.09 54.86 53.89
N PRO A 173 23.52 54.88 52.66
CA PRO A 173 23.42 53.71 51.77
C PRO A 173 24.58 53.62 50.75
N ASN A 174 24.57 52.50 50.01
CA ASN A 174 25.53 52.10 48.98
C ASN A 174 25.39 52.88 47.64
N PRO A 175 26.36 52.75 46.70
CA PRO A 175 26.60 53.69 45.60
C PRO A 175 25.60 53.64 44.42
#